data_AF-D5EAA1-F1
#
_entry.id   AF-D5EAA1-F1
#
_cell.length_a   1.000
_cell.length_b   1.000
_cell.length_c   1.000
_cell.angle_alpha   90.00
_cell.angle_beta   90.00
_cell.angle_gamma   90.00
#
_symmetry.space_group_name_H-M   'P 1'
#
loop_
_entity.id
_entity.type
_entity.pdbx_description
1 polymer ?
#
loop_
_entity_poly.entity_id
_entity_poly.type
_entity_poly.pdbx_seq_one_letter_code
_entity_poly.pdbx_strand_id
1 'polypeptide(L)'
;MEDRRICYTIGYGNSIFNEFLNRLLDNSVKIVIDVRSYPQSQRLEFNAENLKMKLPENEIVYYHYPLLGGRGKRSYIEYMKSADFMKGFADLLYQIKRSADNDTKIALMCAEKNPRNCHRRHIAERLEKEGIKVMHLTETGQESLTF
;
A
#
# COMPACT_ATOMS: atom_id res chain seq x y z
N MET A 1 20.86 -17.09 -3.04
CA MET A 1 19.44 -16.87 -3.34
C MET A 1 19.22 -15.38 -3.26
N GLU A 2 18.76 -14.72 -4.32
CA GLU A 2 18.49 -13.28 -4.27
C GLU A 2 17.43 -13.03 -3.20
N ASP A 3 17.79 -12.23 -2.21
CA ASP A 3 16.95 -11.85 -1.07
C ASP A 3 15.85 -10.89 -1.59
N ARG A 4 14.80 -11.47 -2.16
CA ARG A 4 13.77 -10.74 -2.90
C ARG A 4 12.76 -10.20 -1.90
N ARG A 5 12.96 -8.96 -1.46
CA ARG A 5 12.05 -8.24 -0.57
C ARG A 5 10.63 -8.22 -1.15
N ILE A 6 9.63 -8.43 -0.29
CA ILE A 6 8.21 -8.45 -0.66
C ILE A 6 7.53 -7.19 -0.16
N CYS A 7 6.73 -6.56 -1.03
CA CYS A 7 5.80 -5.50 -0.66
C CYS A 7 4.38 -5.93 -1.02
N TYR A 8 3.45 -5.83 -0.07
CA TYR A 8 2.05 -6.11 -0.31
C TYR A 8 1.32 -4.87 -0.83
N THR A 9 0.18 -5.07 -1.46
CA THR A 9 -0.78 -3.98 -1.69
C THR A 9 -2.16 -4.41 -1.26
N ILE A 10 -2.96 -3.49 -0.75
CA ILE A 10 -4.33 -3.74 -0.34
C ILE A 10 -5.24 -2.59 -0.77
N GLY A 11 -6.47 -2.94 -1.16
CA GLY A 11 -7.55 -1.99 -1.38
C GLY A 11 -8.71 -2.33 -0.45
N TYR A 12 -9.28 -1.34 0.25
CA TYR A 12 -10.42 -1.63 1.13
C TYR A 12 -11.73 -1.83 0.36
N GLY A 13 -11.94 -1.12 -0.76
CA GLY A 13 -13.13 -1.25 -1.59
C GLY A 13 -14.43 -1.27 -0.79
N ASN A 14 -15.17 -2.38 -0.92
CA ASN A 14 -16.40 -2.63 -0.19
C ASN A 14 -16.23 -3.53 1.05
N SER A 15 -15.00 -3.96 1.37
CA SER A 15 -14.75 -4.82 2.54
C SER A 15 -15.02 -4.09 3.84
N ILE A 16 -15.71 -4.71 4.79
CA ILE A 16 -15.79 -4.20 6.16
C ILE A 16 -14.41 -4.17 6.82
N PHE A 17 -14.26 -3.39 7.90
CA PHE A 17 -12.96 -3.22 8.56
C PHE A 17 -12.32 -4.55 8.97
N ASN A 18 -13.09 -5.47 9.55
CA ASN A 18 -12.56 -6.76 10.02
C ASN A 18 -12.04 -7.63 8.88
N GLU A 19 -12.70 -7.65 7.72
CA GLU A 19 -12.20 -8.37 6.54
C GLU A 19 -10.90 -7.76 6.02
N PHE A 20 -10.83 -6.43 5.98
CA PHE A 20 -9.61 -5.72 5.60
C PHE A 20 -8.47 -6.03 6.56
N LEU A 21 -8.74 -6.00 7.87
CA LEU A 21 -7.78 -6.30 8.92
C LEU A 21 -7.31 -7.75 8.84
N ASN A 22 -8.22 -8.71 8.69
CA ASN A 22 -7.85 -10.13 8.59
C ASN A 22 -6.89 -10.39 7.42
N ARG A 23 -7.11 -9.76 6.25
CA ARG A 23 -6.16 -9.89 5.13
C ARG A 23 -4.75 -9.39 5.46
N LEU A 24 -4.63 -8.35 6.28
CA LEU A 24 -3.33 -7.85 6.75
C LEU A 24 -2.70 -8.84 7.73
N LEU A 25 -3.47 -9.34 8.69
CA LEU A 25 -3.01 -10.27 9.72
C LEU A 25 -2.61 -11.64 9.16
N ASP A 26 -3.42 -12.21 8.26
CA ASP A 26 -3.16 -13.48 7.56
C ASP A 26 -1.84 -13.43 6.78
N ASN A 27 -1.43 -12.24 6.35
CA ASN A 27 -0.18 -12.02 5.63
C ASN A 27 0.94 -11.48 6.53
N SER A 28 0.72 -11.39 7.84
CA SER A 28 1.66 -10.86 8.84
C SER A 28 2.16 -9.44 8.50
N VAL A 29 1.31 -8.61 7.88
CA VAL A 29 1.64 -7.21 7.61
C VAL A 29 1.77 -6.46 8.92
N LYS A 30 2.88 -5.75 9.10
CA LYS A 30 3.17 -4.94 10.30
C LYS A 30 3.12 -3.44 10.02
N ILE A 31 3.15 -3.04 8.75
CA ILE A 31 3.11 -1.62 8.36
C ILE A 31 2.13 -1.44 7.20
N VAL A 32 1.21 -0.50 7.34
CA VAL A 32 0.35 -0.02 6.26
C VAL A 32 0.80 1.38 5.85
N ILE A 33 1.12 1.53 4.57
CA ILE A 33 1.42 2.83 3.95
C ILE A 33 0.23 3.22 3.07
N ASP A 34 -0.54 4.20 3.52
CA ASP A 34 -1.63 4.79 2.77
C ASP A 34 -1.09 5.75 1.72
N VAL A 35 -1.28 5.38 0.45
CA VAL A 35 -0.78 6.17 -0.70
C VAL A 35 -1.82 7.13 -1.26
N ARG A 36 -3.02 7.23 -0.66
CA ARG A 36 -4.06 8.17 -1.11
C ARG A 36 -3.57 9.61 -0.94
N SER A 37 -3.79 10.48 -1.94
CA SER A 37 -3.47 11.91 -1.77
C SER A 37 -4.28 12.55 -0.63
N TYR A 38 -5.54 12.14 -0.50
CA TYR A 38 -6.48 12.61 0.51
C TYR A 38 -7.07 11.38 1.20
N PRO A 39 -6.69 11.06 2.45
CA PRO A 39 -7.05 9.81 3.10
C PRO A 39 -8.41 9.90 3.82
N GLN A 40 -9.33 10.75 3.32
CA GLN A 40 -10.72 10.77 3.72
C GLN A 40 -11.53 9.78 2.87
N SER A 41 -12.48 9.12 3.53
CA SER A 41 -13.38 8.13 2.98
C SER A 41 -14.79 8.41 3.47
N GLN A 42 -15.81 8.10 2.66
CA GLN A 42 -17.20 8.08 3.13
C GLN A 42 -17.42 6.99 4.18
N ARG A 43 -16.58 5.96 4.15
CA ARG A 43 -16.53 4.88 5.12
C ARG A 43 -15.58 5.28 6.23
N LEU A 44 -16.15 5.75 7.35
CA LEU A 44 -15.43 6.41 8.43
C LEU A 44 -14.30 5.53 8.97
N GLU A 45 -14.48 4.21 9.03
CA GLU A 45 -13.45 3.26 9.48
C GLU A 45 -12.14 3.31 8.66
N PHE A 46 -12.19 3.82 7.43
CA PHE A 46 -11.04 3.99 6.53
C PHE A 46 -10.55 5.44 6.40
N ASN A 47 -11.03 6.34 7.27
CA ASN A 47 -10.40 7.65 7.45
C ASN A 47 -9.05 7.51 8.14
N ALA A 48 -8.09 8.35 7.78
CA ALA A 48 -6.74 8.34 8.36
C ALA A 48 -6.76 8.36 9.89
N GLU A 49 -7.64 9.16 10.50
CA GLU A 49 -7.76 9.29 11.95
C GLU A 49 -8.15 7.95 12.59
N ASN A 50 -9.11 7.24 11.98
CA ASN A 50 -9.55 5.94 12.47
C ASN A 50 -8.52 4.84 12.20
N LEU A 51 -7.84 4.88 11.06
CA LEU A 51 -6.76 3.92 10.74
C LEU A 51 -5.57 4.09 11.69
N LYS A 52 -5.21 5.32 12.03
CA LYS A 52 -4.16 5.65 13.01
C LYS A 52 -4.47 5.15 14.42
N MET A 53 -5.75 4.98 14.76
CA MET A 53 -6.17 4.42 16.06
C MET A 53 -6.29 2.89 16.01
N LYS A 54 -7.03 2.36 15.03
CA LYS A 54 -7.42 0.94 14.99
C LYS A 54 -6.31 -0.01 14.53
N LEU A 55 -5.41 0.42 13.64
CA LEU A 55 -4.33 -0.45 13.16
C LEU A 55 -3.29 -0.73 14.27
N PRO A 56 -2.86 0.26 15.07
CA PRO A 56 -1.96 0.00 16.19
C PRO A 56 -2.51 -0.92 17.27
N GLU A 57 -3.83 -0.95 17.50
CA GLU A 57 -4.49 -1.93 18.39
C GLU A 57 -4.22 -3.39 17.98
N ASN A 58 -3.80 -3.60 16.72
CA ASN A 58 -3.52 -4.91 16.13
C ASN A 58 -2.03 -5.04 15.74
N GLU A 59 -1.15 -4.24 16.35
CA GLU A 59 0.29 -4.22 16.08
C GLU A 59 0.67 -3.84 14.64
N ILE A 60 -0.20 -3.08 13.96
CA ILE A 60 0.04 -2.58 12.59
C ILE A 60 0.29 -1.08 12.66
N VAL A 61 1.48 -0.66 12.24
CA VAL A 61 1.84 0.77 12.16
C VAL A 61 1.21 1.38 10.90
N TYR A 62 0.65 2.59 11.03
CA TYR A 62 0.08 3.33 9.91
C TYR A 62 0.93 4.55 9.54
N TYR A 63 1.26 4.68 8.26
CA TYR A 63 1.86 5.87 7.67
C TYR A 63 1.04 6.37 6.48
N HIS A 64 1.09 7.68 6.23
CA HIS A 64 0.41 8.32 5.09
C HIS A 64 1.43 8.99 4.17
N TYR A 65 1.47 8.57 2.90
CA TYR A 65 2.44 8.99 1.89
C TYR A 65 1.69 9.68 0.72
N PRO A 66 1.23 10.93 0.91
CA PRO A 66 0.34 11.61 -0.05
C PRO A 66 0.98 11.91 -1.40
N LEU A 67 2.32 12.03 -1.44
CA LEU A 67 3.11 12.27 -2.66
C LEU A 67 3.03 11.12 -3.68
N LEU A 68 2.49 9.98 -3.27
CA LEU A 68 2.27 8.84 -4.16
C LEU A 68 0.86 8.81 -4.76
N GLY A 69 -0.06 9.66 -4.30
CA GLY A 69 -1.48 9.51 -4.67
C GLY A 69 -1.90 10.19 -5.98
N GLY A 70 -1.25 11.28 -6.39
CA GLY A 70 -1.50 11.95 -7.67
C GLY A 70 -2.94 12.42 -7.93
N ARG A 71 -3.82 12.53 -6.92
CA ARG A 71 -5.21 12.95 -7.12
C ARG A 71 -5.28 14.39 -7.63
N GLY A 72 -6.16 14.63 -8.59
CA GLY A 72 -6.31 15.93 -9.26
C GLY A 72 -5.28 16.19 -10.37
N LYS A 73 -4.35 15.26 -10.62
CA LYS A 73 -3.44 15.34 -11.78
C LYS A 73 -4.13 14.75 -13.02
N ARG A 74 -3.91 15.38 -14.17
CA ARG A 74 -4.52 14.99 -15.45
C ARG A 74 -4.14 13.57 -15.90
N SER A 75 -2.92 13.16 -15.61
CA SER A 75 -2.40 11.82 -15.89
C SER A 75 -1.52 11.40 -14.73
N TYR A 76 -1.80 10.22 -14.17
CA TYR A 76 -0.96 9.65 -13.11
C TYR A 76 0.44 9.30 -13.65
N ILE A 77 0.52 8.80 -14.88
CA ILE A 77 1.80 8.46 -15.53
C ILE A 77 2.68 9.71 -15.69
N GLU A 78 2.10 10.85 -16.07
CA GLU A 78 2.86 12.11 -16.13
C GLU A 78 3.22 12.62 -14.73
N TYR A 79 2.33 12.45 -13.74
CA TYR A 79 2.63 12.78 -12.35
C TYR A 79 3.83 11.99 -11.80
N MET A 80 4.01 10.74 -12.21
CA MET A 80 5.15 9.92 -11.78
C MET A 80 6.51 10.49 -12.19
N LYS A 81 6.56 11.42 -13.16
CA LYS A 81 7.78 12.12 -13.58
C LYS A 81 8.07 13.37 -12.76
N SER A 82 7.16 13.76 -11.86
CA SER A 82 7.32 14.96 -11.03
C SER A 82 8.29 14.74 -9.88
N ALA A 83 8.91 15.83 -9.40
CA ALA A 83 9.80 15.80 -8.24
C ALA A 83 9.10 15.27 -6.97
N ASP A 84 7.83 15.63 -6.78
CA ASP A 84 7.01 15.15 -5.66
C ASP A 84 6.91 13.62 -5.65
N PHE A 85 6.53 13.03 -6.77
CA PHE A 85 6.42 11.57 -6.87
C PHE A 85 7.79 10.91 -6.69
N MET A 86 8.83 11.42 -7.34
CA MET A 86 10.19 10.86 -7.22
C MET A 86 10.68 10.88 -5.77
N LYS A 87 10.41 11.95 -5.03
CA LYS A 87 10.70 12.05 -3.59
C LYS A 87 9.92 11.02 -2.79
N GLY A 88 8.59 10.99 -2.93
CA GLY A 88 7.74 10.04 -2.19
C GLY A 88 8.07 8.57 -2.50
N PHE A 89 8.46 8.28 -3.75
CA PHE A 89 8.87 6.94 -4.16
C PHE A 89 10.24 6.55 -3.61
N ALA A 90 11.20 7.48 -3.58
CA ALA A 90 12.49 7.27 -2.94
C ALA A 90 12.34 6.97 -1.44
N ASP A 91 11.49 7.73 -0.75
CA ASP A 91 11.18 7.51 0.67
C ASP A 91 10.55 6.12 0.88
N LEU A 92 9.57 5.74 0.04
CA LEU A 92 8.95 4.41 0.10
C LEU A 92 9.98 3.29 -0.12
N LEU A 93 10.82 3.42 -1.15
CA LEU A 93 11.83 2.42 -1.48
C LEU A 93 12.86 2.28 -0.36
N TYR A 94 13.24 3.40 0.25
CA TYR A 94 14.12 3.41 1.43
C TYR A 94 13.48 2.65 2.60
N GLN A 95 12.20 2.89 2.92
CA GLN A 95 11.51 2.16 3.98
C GLN A 95 11.45 0.66 3.70
N ILE A 96 11.02 0.25 2.49
CA ILE A 96 10.95 -1.16 2.10
C ILE A 96 12.34 -1.82 2.22
N LYS A 97 13.40 -1.13 1.79
CA LYS A 97 14.76 -1.67 1.86
C LYS A 97 15.31 -1.74 3.29
N ARG A 98 14.91 -0.79 4.16
CA ARG A 98 15.34 -0.67 5.55
C ARG A 98 14.56 -1.58 6.51
N SER A 99 13.38 -2.05 6.14
CA SER A 99 12.75 -3.22 6.76
C SER A 99 13.68 -4.43 6.54
N ALA A 100 14.74 -4.48 7.35
CA ALA A 100 15.94 -5.29 7.17
C ALA A 100 15.72 -6.75 7.59
N ASP A 101 14.62 -7.01 8.30
CA ASP A 101 14.17 -8.33 8.66
C ASP A 101 13.05 -8.76 7.70
N ASN A 102 13.17 -9.96 7.14
CA ASN A 102 12.15 -10.60 6.30
C ASN A 102 10.77 -10.73 6.99
N ASP A 103 10.70 -10.44 8.30
CA ASP A 103 9.47 -10.46 9.10
C ASP A 103 8.66 -9.16 9.06
N THR A 104 9.27 -8.00 8.75
CA THR A 104 8.52 -6.74 8.72
C THR A 104 7.91 -6.51 7.34
N LYS A 105 6.68 -6.99 7.17
CA LYS A 105 5.94 -6.89 5.90
C LYS A 105 5.16 -5.56 5.80
N ILE A 106 5.32 -4.88 4.68
CA ILE A 106 4.66 -3.60 4.36
C ILE A 106 3.52 -3.83 3.37
N ALA A 107 2.37 -3.16 3.56
CA ALA A 107 1.31 -3.08 2.58
C ALA A 107 1.03 -1.64 2.11
N LEU A 108 1.02 -1.42 0.79
CA LEU A 108 0.53 -0.19 0.18
C LEU A 108 -0.99 -0.20 0.11
N MET A 109 -1.63 0.79 0.74
CA MET A 109 -3.08 0.87 0.84
C MET A 109 -3.66 1.96 -0.07
N CYS A 110 -4.76 1.62 -0.76
CA CYS A 110 -5.61 2.57 -1.47
C CYS A 110 -7.10 2.23 -1.29
N ALA A 111 -8.00 2.99 -1.92
CA ALA A 111 -9.45 2.83 -1.84
C ALA A 111 -10.00 1.70 -2.72
N GLU A 112 -9.52 1.55 -3.94
CA GLU A 112 -10.11 0.64 -4.93
C GLU A 112 -9.80 -0.82 -4.58
N LYS A 113 -10.78 -1.75 -4.61
CA LYS A 113 -10.48 -3.18 -4.33
C LYS A 113 -9.50 -3.77 -5.35
N ASN A 114 -9.71 -3.50 -6.64
CA ASN A 114 -8.90 -4.08 -7.71
C ASN A 114 -7.73 -3.14 -8.10
N PRO A 115 -6.47 -3.60 -8.05
CA PRO A 115 -5.33 -2.79 -8.44
C PRO A 115 -5.31 -2.40 -9.93
N ARG A 116 -5.92 -3.18 -10.84
CA ARG A 116 -5.86 -2.94 -12.31
C ARG A 116 -6.26 -1.52 -12.71
N ASN A 117 -7.29 -0.99 -12.06
CA ASN A 117 -7.86 0.34 -12.33
C ASN A 117 -7.47 1.36 -11.26
N CYS A 118 -6.41 1.09 -10.49
CA CYS A 118 -5.96 1.92 -9.38
C CYS A 118 -4.54 2.43 -9.66
N HIS A 119 -4.24 3.64 -9.18
CA HIS A 119 -2.90 4.21 -9.28
C HIS A 119 -1.84 3.36 -8.58
N ARG A 120 -2.22 2.57 -7.55
CA ARG A 120 -1.30 1.68 -6.85
C ARG A 120 -0.65 0.63 -7.75
N ARG A 121 -1.27 0.26 -8.89
CA ARG A 121 -0.65 -0.62 -9.88
C ARG A 121 0.63 0.00 -10.44
N HIS A 122 0.62 1.28 -10.76
CA HIS A 122 1.80 1.96 -11.29
C HIS A 122 2.93 2.07 -10.27
N ILE A 123 2.58 2.23 -8.98
CA ILE A 123 3.57 2.17 -7.89
C ILE A 123 4.15 0.75 -7.78
N ALA A 124 3.30 -0.28 -7.83
CA ALA A 124 3.71 -1.69 -7.82
C ALA A 124 4.66 -2.03 -8.98
N GLU A 125 4.28 -1.70 -10.22
CA GLU A 125 5.12 -1.91 -11.41
C GLU A 125 6.47 -1.20 -11.29
N ARG A 126 6.49 -0.01 -10.66
CA ARG A 126 7.74 0.71 -10.42
C ARG A 126 8.59 0.03 -9.35
N LEU A 127 7.99 -0.47 -8.27
CA LEU A 127 8.69 -1.26 -7.24
C LEU A 127 9.31 -2.54 -7.81
N GLU A 128 8.59 -3.22 -8.71
CA GLU A 128 9.08 -4.43 -9.39
C GLU A 128 10.31 -4.15 -10.25
N LYS A 129 10.34 -3.00 -10.93
CA LYS A 129 11.53 -2.53 -11.68
C LYS A 129 12.73 -2.24 -10.76
N GLU A 130 12.51 -1.97 -9.48
CA GLU A 130 13.55 -1.80 -8.46
C GLU A 130 13.91 -3.12 -7.76
N GLY A 131 13.39 -4.27 -8.25
CA GLY A 131 13.69 -5.60 -7.74
C GLY A 131 12.81 -6.07 -6.56
N ILE A 132 11.79 -5.30 -6.18
CA ILE A 132 10.88 -5.66 -5.08
C ILE A 132 9.76 -6.55 -5.64
N LYS A 133 9.52 -7.72 -5.04
CA LYS A 133 8.37 -8.56 -5.37
C LYS A 133 7.10 -7.92 -4.82
N VAL A 134 6.07 -7.74 -5.64
CA VAL A 134 4.79 -7.19 -5.18
C VAL A 134 3.73 -8.29 -5.09
N MET A 135 2.94 -8.30 -4.01
CA MET A 135 1.81 -9.23 -3.82
C MET A 135 0.52 -8.47 -3.54
N HIS A 136 -0.53 -8.72 -4.32
CA HIS A 136 -1.82 -8.04 -4.17
C HIS A 136 -2.79 -8.82 -3.26
N LEU A 137 -3.23 -8.19 -2.17
CA LEU A 137 -4.20 -8.72 -1.20
C LEU A 137 -5.63 -8.33 -1.62
N THR A 138 -6.24 -9.10 -2.54
CA THR A 138 -7.58 -8.79 -3.08
C THR A 138 -8.72 -9.55 -2.39
N GLU A 139 -8.50 -10.79 -1.98
CA GLU A 139 -9.48 -11.64 -1.28
C GLU A 139 -8.84 -12.30 -0.05
N THR A 140 -9.66 -12.74 0.90
CA THR A 140 -9.22 -13.49 2.08
C THR A 140 -8.76 -14.89 1.67
N GLY A 141 -7.63 -15.38 2.23
CA GLY A 141 -7.08 -16.69 1.89
C GLY A 141 -6.42 -16.80 0.51
N GLN A 142 -6.16 -15.68 -0.17
CA GLN A 142 -5.60 -15.67 -1.51
C GLN A 142 -4.07 -15.71 -1.52
N GLU A 143 -3.48 -16.64 -2.26
CA GLU A 143 -2.02 -16.81 -2.38
C GLU A 143 -1.33 -15.87 -3.40
N SER A 144 -1.88 -14.66 -3.64
CA SER A 144 -1.45 -13.59 -4.57
C SER A 144 -2.00 -13.61 -6.01
N LEU A 145 -2.25 -12.41 -6.54
CA LEU A 145 -2.32 -12.13 -7.98
C LEU A 145 -0.98 -11.55 -8.42
N THR A 146 -0.36 -12.16 -9.42
CA THR A 146 0.68 -11.55 -10.25
C THR A 146 0.03 -11.13 -11.56
N PHE A 147 0.36 -9.94 -12.07
CA PHE A 147 -0.09 -9.47 -13.38
C PHE A 147 0.89 -9.82 -14.49
#